data_AF-A0A1A7ZHE6-F1
#
_entry.id   AF-A0A1A7ZHE6-F1
#
_cell.length_a   1.000
_cell.length_b   1.000
_cell.length_c   1.000
_cell.angle_alpha   90.00
_cell.angle_beta   90.00
_cell.angle_gamma   90.00
#
_symmetry.space_group_name_H-M   'P 1'
#
loop_
_entity.id
_entity.type
_entity.pdbx_description
1 polymer ?
#
loop_
_entity_poly.entity_id
_entity_poly.type
_entity_poly.pdbx_seq_one_letter_code
_entity_poly.pdbx_strand_id
1 'polypeptide(L)'
;MSVYEAFKGKHIDKKTYLFLSQQESEWQENSIVDPSGSPRHIITDARSGRQLCLESALSQKFLEMSEFENYRSGLLSIYEDAGFRCVEFQLLTGGLINPSTRDKVSLDEVIQSGLVDKVTATMLKDDKFHTKSLTCPKTKRRVTFKEALERSVFDCHTGLRLLEATK
;
A
#
# COMPACT_ATOMS: atom_id res chain seq x y z
N MET A 1 17.68 1.24 5.28
CA MET A 1 17.74 -0.05 6.01
C MET A 1 16.53 -0.09 6.91
N SER A 2 15.48 -0.81 6.51
CA SER A 2 14.29 -1.05 7.34
C SER A 2 14.65 -1.86 8.59
N VAL A 3 13.77 -1.87 9.61
CA VAL A 3 13.97 -2.71 10.81
C VAL A 3 14.10 -4.19 10.43
N TYR A 4 13.39 -4.63 9.39
CA TYR A 4 13.53 -5.97 8.83
C TYR A 4 14.88 -6.18 8.13
N GLU A 5 15.32 -5.25 7.28
CA GLU A 5 16.64 -5.33 6.60
C GLU A 5 17.79 -5.31 7.60
N ALA A 6 17.67 -4.54 8.68
CA ALA A 6 18.63 -4.50 9.77
C ALA A 6 18.69 -5.84 10.52
N PHE A 7 17.55 -6.49 10.75
CA PHE A 7 17.50 -7.82 11.38
C PHE A 7 18.05 -8.91 10.45
N LYS A 8 17.64 -8.93 9.17
CA LYS A 8 18.15 -9.84 8.13
C LYS A 8 19.65 -9.69 7.92
N GLY A 9 20.14 -8.45 7.93
CA GLY A 9 21.56 -8.12 7.87
C GLY A 9 22.35 -8.41 9.16
N LYS A 10 21.69 -8.93 10.20
CA LYS A 10 22.25 -9.18 11.54
C LYS A 10 22.83 -7.93 12.21
N HIS A 11 22.37 -6.76 11.81
CA HIS A 11 22.73 -5.47 12.41
C HIS A 11 22.01 -5.24 13.74
N ILE A 12 20.88 -5.92 13.98
CA ILE A 12 20.12 -5.88 15.23
C ILE A 12 19.68 -7.29 15.65
N ASP A 13 19.56 -7.53 16.96
CA ASP A 13 19.12 -8.81 17.51
C ASP A 13 17.58 -8.96 17.46
N LYS A 14 17.09 -10.18 17.67
CA LYS A 14 15.65 -10.51 17.60
C LYS A 14 14.80 -9.72 18.61
N LYS A 15 15.32 -9.43 19.80
CA LYS A 15 14.60 -8.67 20.84
C LYS A 15 14.48 -7.21 20.41
N THR A 16 15.55 -6.63 19.91
CA THR A 16 15.60 -5.26 19.38
C THR A 16 14.74 -5.10 18.13
N TYR A 17 14.77 -6.07 17.22
CA TYR A 17 13.86 -6.15 16.07
C TYR A 17 12.39 -6.13 16.50
N LEU A 18 12.00 -7.00 17.45
CA LEU A 18 10.63 -7.05 17.94
C LEU A 18 10.18 -5.75 18.60
N PHE A 19 11.08 -5.07 19.33
CA PHE A 19 10.79 -3.78 19.95
C PHE A 19 10.62 -2.65 18.92
N LEU A 20 11.51 -2.56 17.93
CA LEU A 20 11.46 -1.52 16.91
C LEU A 20 10.33 -1.75 15.91
N SER A 21 10.03 -3.01 15.59
CA SER A 21 8.89 -3.39 14.74
C SER A 21 7.55 -3.01 15.38
N GLN A 22 7.47 -2.89 16.72
CA GLN A 22 6.27 -2.38 17.40
C GLN A 22 6.12 -0.86 17.32
N GLN A 23 7.20 -0.13 17.00
CA GLN A 23 7.22 1.33 16.90
C GLN A 23 6.97 1.81 15.46
N GLU A 24 7.23 0.97 14.45
CA GLU A 24 6.91 1.22 13.04
C GLU A 24 5.42 0.91 12.73
N SER A 25 4.50 1.76 13.22
CA SER A 25 3.03 1.61 13.10
C SER A 25 2.44 0.33 13.73
N GLU A 26 1.25 0.48 14.31
CA GLU A 26 0.65 -0.48 15.25
C GLU A 26 -0.36 -1.42 14.58
N TRP A 27 -0.06 -1.94 13.38
CA TRP A 27 -0.94 -2.93 12.77
C TRP A 27 -0.74 -4.29 13.45
N GLN A 28 -1.74 -4.73 14.22
CA GLN A 28 -1.73 -6.02 14.91
C GLN A 28 -2.47 -7.07 14.07
N GLU A 29 -1.79 -8.17 13.74
CA GLU A 29 -2.42 -9.32 13.11
C GLU A 29 -2.89 -10.32 14.17
N ASN A 30 -4.18 -10.62 14.15
CA ASN A 30 -4.79 -11.66 14.97
C ASN A 30 -5.37 -12.75 14.07
N SER A 31 -5.06 -14.01 14.36
CA SER A 31 -5.72 -15.16 13.74
C SER A 31 -6.87 -15.61 14.64
N ILE A 32 -8.10 -15.54 14.12
CA ILE A 32 -9.28 -16.12 14.77
C ILE A 32 -9.74 -17.34 13.99
N VAL A 33 -10.47 -18.24 14.63
CA VAL A 33 -11.13 -19.36 13.96
C VAL A 33 -12.62 -19.04 13.93
N ASP A 34 -13.22 -19.07 12.74
CA ASP A 34 -14.66 -18.83 12.62
C ASP A 34 -15.47 -20.07 13.11
N PRO A 35 -16.79 -19.95 13.31
CA PRO A 35 -17.61 -21.07 13.78
C PRO A 35 -17.60 -22.30 12.86
N SER A 36 -17.12 -22.16 11.62
CA SER A 36 -16.97 -23.26 10.66
C SER A 36 -15.65 -24.01 10.80
N GLY A 37 -14.75 -23.53 11.68
CA GLY A 37 -13.39 -24.06 11.84
C GLY A 37 -12.38 -23.46 10.87
N SER A 38 -12.77 -22.48 10.06
CA SER A 38 -11.87 -21.85 9.08
C SER A 38 -11.05 -20.73 9.74
N PRO A 39 -9.72 -20.69 9.54
CA PRO A 39 -8.90 -19.60 10.05
C PRO A 39 -9.24 -18.30 9.32
N ARG A 40 -9.32 -17.21 10.07
CA ARG A 40 -9.41 -15.84 9.56
C ARG A 40 -8.33 -14.97 10.13
N HIS A 41 -7.66 -14.22 9.25
CA HIS A 41 -6.58 -13.32 9.61
C HIS A 41 -7.11 -11.89 9.60
N ILE A 42 -7.00 -11.21 10.74
CA ILE A 42 -7.50 -9.86 10.94
C ILE A 42 -6.34 -8.93 11.24
N ILE A 43 -6.15 -7.94 10.37
CA ILE A 43 -5.21 -6.85 10.55
C ILE A 43 -5.95 -5.68 11.21
N THR A 44 -5.46 -5.22 12.37
CA THR A 44 -6.09 -4.16 13.17
C THR A 44 -5.19 -2.94 13.25
N ASP A 45 -5.68 -1.77 12.85
CA ASP A 45 -5.06 -0.48 13.13
C ASP A 45 -5.32 -0.13 14.60
N ALA A 46 -4.32 -0.20 15.47
CA ALA A 46 -4.52 0.07 16.89
C ALA A 46 -4.84 1.55 17.19
N ARG A 47 -4.48 2.49 16.30
CA ARG A 47 -4.78 3.92 16.47
C ARG A 47 -6.23 4.23 16.12
N SER A 48 -6.74 3.65 15.04
CA SER A 48 -8.09 3.95 14.55
C SER A 48 -9.13 2.90 14.96
N GLY A 49 -8.71 1.74 15.46
CA GLY A 49 -9.54 0.57 15.72
C GLY A 49 -10.09 -0.11 14.46
N ARG A 50 -9.63 0.26 13.26
CA ARG A 50 -10.12 -0.33 12.01
C ARG A 50 -9.57 -1.74 11.86
N GLN A 51 -10.42 -2.66 11.40
CA GLN A 51 -10.06 -4.05 11.20
C GLN A 51 -10.26 -4.44 9.74
N LEU A 52 -9.32 -5.20 9.19
CA LEU A 52 -9.37 -5.77 7.86
C LEU A 52 -9.21 -7.29 7.97
N CYS A 53 -10.24 -8.05 7.60
CA CYS A 53 -10.15 -9.49 7.45
C CYS A 53 -9.59 -9.82 6.05
N LEU A 54 -8.45 -10.52 6.00
CA LEU A 54 -7.75 -10.83 4.76
C LEU A 54 -8.57 -11.76 3.85
N GLU A 55 -9.25 -12.76 4.40
CA GLU A 55 -10.12 -13.66 3.64
C GLU A 55 -11.34 -12.93 3.06
N SER A 56 -11.86 -11.96 3.82
CA SER A 56 -12.94 -11.09 3.34
C SER A 56 -12.43 -10.18 2.22
N ALA A 57 -11.21 -9.64 2.33
CA ALA A 57 -10.57 -8.85 1.28
C ALA A 57 -10.30 -9.68 0.01
N LEU A 58 -9.88 -10.93 0.15
CA LEU A 58 -9.69 -11.90 -0.95
C LEU A 58 -11.02 -12.18 -1.66
N SER A 59 -12.06 -12.56 -0.91
CA SER A 59 -13.38 -12.87 -1.50
C SER A 59 -14.02 -11.66 -2.20
N GLN A 60 -13.79 -10.45 -1.68
CA GLN A 60 -14.27 -9.20 -2.27
C GLN A 60 -13.34 -8.67 -3.39
N LYS A 61 -12.23 -9.36 -3.67
CA LYS A 61 -11.21 -8.98 -4.66
C LYS A 61 -10.54 -7.63 -4.40
N PHE A 62 -10.49 -7.22 -3.13
CA PHE A 62 -9.64 -6.11 -2.69
C PHE A 62 -8.18 -6.53 -2.60
N LEU A 63 -7.92 -7.80 -2.29
CA LEU A 63 -6.59 -8.42 -2.25
C LEU A 63 -6.53 -9.57 -3.28
N GLU A 64 -5.39 -9.73 -3.95
CA GLU A 64 -5.08 -10.92 -4.76
C GLU A 64 -4.47 -12.05 -3.92
N MET A 65 -4.62 -13.30 -4.37
CA MET A 65 -3.95 -14.42 -3.71
C MET A 65 -2.43 -14.29 -3.71
N SER A 66 -1.84 -13.77 -4.78
CA SER A 66 -0.40 -13.50 -4.84
C SER A 66 0.05 -12.49 -3.78
N GLU A 67 -0.70 -11.40 -3.59
CA GLU A 67 -0.46 -10.39 -2.55
C GLU A 67 -0.60 -11.01 -1.14
N PHE A 68 -1.62 -11.85 -0.94
CA PHE A 68 -1.81 -12.58 0.32
C PHE A 68 -0.67 -13.57 0.59
N GLU A 69 -0.25 -14.39 -0.38
CA GLU A 69 0.87 -15.32 -0.20
C GLU A 69 2.20 -14.58 0.06
N ASN A 70 2.44 -13.47 -0.63
CA ASN A 70 3.63 -12.64 -0.39
C ASN A 70 3.62 -12.05 1.02
N TYR A 71 2.45 -11.59 1.49
CA TYR A 71 2.28 -11.16 2.88
C TYR A 71 2.53 -12.31 3.87
N ARG A 72 1.91 -13.47 3.66
CA ARG A 72 2.03 -14.66 4.54
C ARG A 72 3.44 -15.25 4.59
N SER A 73 4.17 -15.18 3.49
CA SER A 73 5.58 -15.62 3.41
C SER A 73 6.57 -14.58 3.95
N GLY A 74 6.09 -13.39 4.34
CA GLY A 74 6.94 -12.29 4.80
C GLY A 74 7.80 -11.68 3.70
N LEU A 75 7.45 -11.92 2.43
CA LEU A 75 8.11 -11.33 1.25
C LEU A 75 7.62 -9.92 0.95
N LEU A 76 6.43 -9.55 1.44
CA LEU A 76 5.86 -8.22 1.29
C LEU A 76 5.25 -7.77 2.62
N SER A 77 5.84 -6.75 3.25
CA SER A 77 5.21 -6.12 4.41
C SER A 77 4.02 -5.28 3.97
N ILE A 78 2.95 -5.25 4.78
CA ILE A 78 1.81 -4.34 4.55
C ILE A 78 2.27 -2.88 4.43
N TYR A 79 3.36 -2.51 5.10
CA TYR A 79 3.96 -1.18 5.05
C TYR A 79 4.68 -0.89 3.74
N GLU A 80 5.39 -1.86 3.19
CA GLU A 80 6.09 -1.70 1.91
C GLU A 80 5.08 -1.54 0.78
N ASP A 81 4.03 -2.36 0.80
CA ASP A 81 2.96 -2.34 -0.18
C ASP A 81 2.09 -1.07 -0.07
N ALA A 82 1.71 -0.68 1.15
CA ALA A 82 0.99 0.58 1.39
C ALA A 82 1.87 1.80 1.09
N GLY A 83 3.16 1.75 1.42
CA GLY A 83 4.13 2.81 1.16
C GLY A 83 4.28 3.07 -0.33
N PHE A 84 4.54 2.01 -1.12
CA PHE A 84 4.68 2.12 -2.56
C PHE A 84 3.42 2.71 -3.21
N ARG A 85 2.23 2.19 -2.86
CA ARG A 85 0.95 2.72 -3.36
C ARG A 85 0.69 4.18 -2.97
N CYS A 86 1.06 4.58 -1.75
CA CYS A 86 0.95 5.98 -1.33
C CYS A 86 1.83 6.89 -2.19
N VAL A 87 3.08 6.49 -2.44
CA VAL A 87 4.04 7.26 -3.24
C VAL A 87 3.60 7.30 -4.70
N GLU A 88 3.14 6.18 -5.27
CA GLU A 88 2.53 6.12 -6.60
C GLU A 88 1.37 7.11 -6.73
N PHE A 89 0.43 7.08 -5.78
CA PHE A 89 -0.73 7.96 -5.78
C PHE A 89 -0.35 9.46 -5.71
N GLN A 90 0.59 9.81 -4.83
CA GLN A 90 1.08 11.19 -4.73
C GLN A 90 1.68 11.66 -6.06
N LEU A 91 2.53 10.84 -6.68
CA LEU A 91 3.16 11.15 -7.95
C LEU A 91 2.11 11.40 -9.05
N LEU A 92 1.12 10.50 -9.18
CA LEU A 92 0.05 10.60 -10.17
C LEU A 92 -0.89 11.80 -9.93
N THR A 93 -0.93 12.35 -8.72
CA THR A 93 -1.80 13.48 -8.33
C THR A 93 -1.03 14.80 -8.16
N GLY A 94 0.15 14.91 -8.78
CA GLY A 94 0.85 16.18 -8.96
C GLY A 94 2.15 16.34 -8.16
N GLY A 95 2.70 15.25 -7.63
CA GLY A 95 4.04 15.25 -7.01
C GLY A 95 4.07 14.63 -5.62
N LEU A 96 5.27 14.25 -5.21
CA LEU A 96 5.51 13.62 -3.91
C LEU A 96 5.52 14.66 -2.80
N ILE A 97 5.01 14.30 -1.62
CA ILE A 97 4.97 15.24 -0.50
C ILE A 97 6.31 15.19 0.24
N ASN A 98 7.00 16.32 0.34
CA ASN A 98 8.18 16.44 1.19
C ASN A 98 7.76 16.38 2.67
N PRO A 99 8.25 15.42 3.48
CA PRO A 99 7.83 15.29 4.88
C PRO A 99 8.14 16.52 5.74
N SER A 100 9.22 17.24 5.42
CA SER A 100 9.72 18.38 6.19
C SER A 100 8.98 19.67 5.86
N THR A 101 8.78 19.95 4.57
CA THR A 101 8.16 21.22 4.13
C THR A 101 6.65 21.08 3.88
N ARG A 102 6.17 19.85 3.69
CA ARG A 102 4.80 19.48 3.26
C ARG A 102 4.41 19.96 1.87
N ASP A 103 5.36 20.47 1.10
CA ASP A 103 5.13 20.86 -0.28
C ASP A 103 5.17 19.64 -1.21
N LYS A 104 4.49 19.77 -2.37
CA LYS A 104 4.64 18.82 -3.46
C LYS A 104 5.94 19.11 -4.20
N VAL A 105 6.76 18.08 -4.35
CA VAL A 105 8.05 18.08 -5.04
C VAL A 105 8.04 17.06 -6.17
N SER A 106 8.87 17.32 -7.17
CA SER A 106 9.02 16.44 -8.32
C SER A 106 9.76 15.15 -7.95
N LEU A 107 9.61 14.11 -8.78
CA LEU A 107 10.34 12.85 -8.58
C LEU A 107 11.86 13.06 -8.66
N ASP A 108 12.34 13.98 -9.49
CA ASP A 108 13.78 14.23 -9.63
C ASP A 108 14.36 14.95 -8.40
N GLU A 109 13.61 15.88 -7.79
CA GLU A 109 13.99 16.55 -6.54
C GLU A 109 14.08 15.56 -5.36
N VAL A 110 13.14 14.63 -5.21
CA VAL A 110 13.19 13.65 -4.12
C VAL A 110 14.32 12.63 -4.28
N ILE A 111 14.73 12.33 -5.52
CA ILE A 111 15.90 11.48 -5.80
C ILE A 111 17.17 12.23 -5.38
N GLN A 112 17.27 13.52 -5.72
CA GLN A 112 18.41 14.36 -5.34
C GLN A 112 18.50 14.54 -3.82
N SER A 113 17.36 14.68 -3.13
CA SER A 113 17.31 14.80 -1.68
C SER A 113 17.46 13.46 -0.94
N GLY A 114 17.52 12.34 -1.66
CA GLY A 114 17.63 10.99 -1.09
C GLY A 114 16.38 10.50 -0.35
N LEU A 115 15.23 11.15 -0.54
CA LEU A 115 13.95 10.73 0.06
C LEU A 115 13.40 9.46 -0.60
N VAL A 116 13.70 9.27 -1.89
CA VAL A 116 13.38 8.06 -2.66
C VAL A 116 14.65 7.58 -3.34
N ASP A 117 14.96 6.29 -3.20
CA ASP A 117 16.11 5.71 -3.87
C ASP A 117 15.86 5.53 -5.38
N LYS A 118 16.94 5.38 -6.15
CA LYS A 118 16.87 5.28 -7.62
C LYS A 118 16.12 4.03 -8.10
N VAL A 119 16.14 2.93 -7.35
CA VAL A 119 15.47 1.68 -7.73
C VAL A 119 13.96 1.89 -7.60
N THR A 120 13.51 2.39 -6.45
CA THR A 120 12.10 2.73 -6.21
C THR A 120 11.61 3.77 -7.21
N ALA A 121 12.39 4.81 -7.51
CA ALA A 121 12.03 5.81 -8.51
C ALA A 121 11.88 5.22 -9.92
N THR A 122 12.68 4.21 -10.28
CA THR A 122 12.58 3.52 -11.57
C THR A 122 11.31 2.67 -11.62
N MET A 123 10.99 1.96 -10.53
CA MET A 123 9.75 1.18 -10.41
C MET A 123 8.50 2.08 -10.47
N LEU A 124 8.52 3.25 -9.83
CA LEU A 124 7.40 4.21 -9.88
C LEU A 124 7.13 4.74 -11.30
N LYS A 125 8.18 4.88 -12.13
CA LYS A 125 8.07 5.35 -13.52
C LYS A 125 7.59 4.26 -14.49
N ASP A 126 7.81 2.98 -14.17
CA ASP A 126 7.46 1.87 -15.05
C ASP A 126 6.09 1.29 -14.67
N ASP A 127 5.12 1.46 -15.57
CA ASP A 127 3.74 0.99 -15.43
C ASP A 127 3.63 -0.51 -15.13
N LYS A 128 4.67 -1.32 -15.44
CA LYS A 128 4.69 -2.76 -15.12
C LYS A 128 4.69 -3.05 -13.63
N PHE A 129 5.19 -2.12 -12.81
CA PHE A 129 5.21 -2.25 -11.36
C PHE A 129 3.97 -1.64 -10.70
N HIS A 130 3.08 -0.99 -11.47
CA HIS A 130 1.82 -0.48 -10.94
C HIS A 130 0.86 -1.63 -10.69
N THR A 131 0.57 -1.87 -9.41
CA THR A 131 -0.35 -2.93 -9.01
C THR A 131 -1.78 -2.52 -9.31
N LYS A 132 -2.56 -3.46 -9.87
CA LYS A 132 -4.00 -3.28 -10.13
C LYS A 132 -4.81 -3.37 -8.83
N SER A 133 -4.62 -2.40 -7.94
CA SER A 133 -5.20 -2.42 -6.59
C SER A 133 -6.67 -1.96 -6.52
N LEU A 134 -7.18 -1.32 -7.57
CA LEU A 134 -8.55 -0.78 -7.60
C LEU A 134 -9.49 -1.69 -8.38
N THR A 135 -10.72 -1.86 -7.90
CA THR A 135 -11.78 -2.54 -8.68
C THR A 135 -12.65 -1.52 -9.38
N CYS A 136 -12.63 -1.53 -10.72
CA CYS A 136 -13.46 -0.63 -11.53
C CYS A 136 -14.95 -0.97 -11.31
N PRO A 137 -15.77 -0.03 -10.81
CA PRO A 137 -17.16 -0.31 -10.48
C PRO A 137 -18.00 -0.67 -11.71
N LYS A 138 -17.69 -0.09 -12.88
CA LYS A 138 -18.35 -0.38 -14.17
C LYS A 138 -18.08 -1.78 -14.70
N THR A 139 -16.80 -2.16 -14.78
CA THR A 139 -16.37 -3.41 -15.44
C THR A 139 -16.20 -4.59 -14.48
N LYS A 140 -16.19 -4.32 -13.17
CA LYS A 140 -15.85 -5.29 -12.10
C LYS A 140 -14.46 -5.92 -12.26
N ARG A 141 -13.58 -5.31 -13.06
CA ARG A 141 -12.19 -5.74 -13.26
C ARG A 141 -11.25 -4.88 -12.43
N ARG A 142 -10.12 -5.48 -12.00
CA ARG A 142 -9.04 -4.73 -11.35
C ARG A 142 -8.34 -3.81 -12.35
N VAL A 143 -8.00 -2.60 -11.91
CA VAL A 143 -7.32 -1.55 -12.68
C VAL A 143 -6.25 -0.88 -11.81
N THR A 144 -5.23 -0.30 -12.43
CA THR A 144 -4.23 0.50 -11.70
C THR A 144 -4.77 1.87 -11.32
N PHE A 145 -4.11 2.58 -10.40
CA PHE A 145 -4.44 3.98 -10.09
C PHE A 145 -4.35 4.87 -11.33
N LYS A 146 -3.31 4.67 -12.15
CA LYS A 146 -3.11 5.38 -13.42
C LYS A 146 -4.28 5.14 -14.38
N GLU A 147 -4.64 3.87 -14.63
CA GLU A 147 -5.77 3.52 -15.50
C GLU A 147 -7.09 4.11 -14.97
N ALA A 148 -7.30 4.14 -13.66
CA ALA A 148 -8.49 4.73 -13.05
C ALA A 148 -8.52 6.26 -13.24
N LEU A 149 -7.39 6.94 -13.09
CA LEU A 149 -7.27 8.38 -13.32
C LEU A 149 -7.49 8.74 -14.80
N GLU A 150 -6.94 7.97 -15.72
CA GLU A 150 -7.13 8.15 -17.18
C GLU A 150 -8.59 7.98 -17.61
N ARG A 151 -9.33 7.07 -16.95
CA ARG A 151 -10.76 6.84 -17.21
C ARG A 151 -11.69 7.78 -16.43
N SER A 152 -11.15 8.53 -15.47
CA SER A 152 -11.93 9.44 -14.66
C SER A 152 -12.31 10.71 -15.43
N VAL A 153 -13.51 11.23 -15.14
CA VAL A 153 -13.98 12.51 -15.66
C VAL A 153 -13.86 13.55 -14.57
N PHE A 154 -13.30 14.72 -14.91
CA PHE A 154 -13.28 15.85 -13.99
C PHE A 154 -14.65 16.50 -13.94
N ASP A 155 -15.24 16.57 -12.75
CA ASP A 155 -16.46 17.30 -12.49
C ASP A 155 -16.12 18.69 -11.95
N CYS A 156 -16.41 19.72 -12.74
CA CYS A 156 -16.12 21.10 -12.38
C CYS A 156 -16.99 21.64 -11.25
N HIS A 157 -18.14 21.02 -10.96
CA HIS A 157 -19.01 21.45 -9.87
C HIS A 157 -18.47 21.04 -8.51
N THR A 158 -17.95 19.81 -8.40
CA THR A 158 -17.38 19.26 -7.15
C THR A 158 -15.87 19.46 -7.05
N GLY A 159 -15.18 19.70 -8.16
CA GLY A 159 -13.72 19.75 -8.22
C GLY A 159 -13.07 18.37 -8.12
N LEU A 160 -13.84 17.28 -8.26
CA LEU A 160 -13.37 15.91 -8.10
C LEU A 160 -13.18 15.22 -9.46
N ARG A 161 -12.28 14.23 -9.48
CA ARG A 161 -12.20 13.25 -10.57
C ARG A 161 -13.06 12.04 -10.22
N LEU A 162 -14.07 11.78 -11.03
CA LEU A 162 -15.07 10.75 -10.79
C LEU A 162 -14.89 9.60 -11.78
N LEU A 163 -14.91 8.36 -11.28
CA LEU A 163 -14.91 7.16 -12.10
C LEU A 163 -16.35 6.68 -12.28
N GLU A 164 -16.75 6.39 -13.52
CA GLU A 164 -18.10 5.95 -13.83
C GLU A 164 -18.44 4.63 -13.12
N ALA A 165 -19.55 4.62 -12.38
CA ALA A 165 -20.13 3.42 -11.80
C ALA A 165 -21.27 2.89 -12.70
N THR A 166 -21.46 1.58 -12.75
CA THR A 166 -22.65 0.99 -13.41
C THR A 166 -23.92 1.47 -12.71
N LYS A 167 -24.96 1.77 -13.49
CA LYS A 167 -26.34 1.87 -12.97
C LYS A 167 -26.86 0.52 -12.51
#